data_AF-A0AA42BDN4-F1
#
_entry.id   AF-A0AA42BDN4-F1
#
_cell.length_a   1.000
_cell.length_b   1.000
_cell.length_c   1.000
_cell.angle_alpha   90.00
_cell.angle_beta   90.00
_cell.angle_gamma   90.00
#
_symmetry.space_group_name_H-M   'P 1'
#
loop_
_entity.id
_entity.type
_entity.pdbx_description
1 polymer ?
#
loop_
_entity_poly.entity_id
_entity_poly.type
_entity_poly.pdbx_seq_one_letter_code
_entity_poly.pdbx_strand_id
1 'polypeptide(L)'
;MKLAKQLVKLMMRRRWQPVEVAADGYRLEVRPYHGKIEAGFVLWRAGEDGRLQPVASGHTENGYLLTAEGFRLDLPAETARAIERLLQRAPR
;
A
#
# COMPACT_ATOMS: atom_id res chain seq x y z
N MET A 1 -1.86 6.51 11.06
CA MET A 1 -2.94 7.35 10.47
C MET A 1 -2.55 8.04 9.16
N LYS A 2 -1.37 8.67 9.03
CA LYS A 2 -0.96 9.37 7.79
C LYS A 2 -0.96 8.47 6.56
N LEU A 3 -0.41 7.26 6.68
CA LEU A 3 -0.26 6.32 5.57
C LEU A 3 -1.59 5.83 5.00
N ALA A 4 -2.54 5.44 5.86
CA ALA A 4 -3.88 5.05 5.45
C ALA A 4 -4.57 6.16 4.62
N LYS A 5 -4.48 7.42 5.09
CA LYS A 5 -5.02 8.56 4.34
C LYS A 5 -4.33 8.76 2.99
N GLN A 6 -3.02 8.52 2.89
CA GLN A 6 -2.29 8.64 1.63
C GLN A 6 -2.67 7.54 0.63
N LEU A 7 -2.89 6.31 1.08
CA LEU A 7 -3.37 5.21 0.25
C LEU A 7 -4.77 5.50 -0.31
N VAL A 8 -5.70 5.94 0.55
CA VAL A 8 -7.05 6.36 0.10
C VAL A 8 -6.97 7.52 -0.89
N LYS A 9 -6.14 8.54 -0.60
CA LYS A 9 -5.94 9.67 -1.53
C LYS A 9 -5.37 9.23 -2.88
N LEU A 10 -4.47 8.24 -2.91
CA LEU A 10 -4.00 7.67 -4.16
C LEU A 10 -5.17 7.05 -4.93
N MET A 11 -5.97 6.19 -4.28
CA MET A 11 -7.13 5.57 -4.93
C MET A 11 -8.13 6.60 -5.45
N MET A 12 -8.43 7.64 -4.68
CA MET A 12 -9.31 8.74 -5.12
C MET A 12 -8.77 9.43 -6.39
N ARG A 13 -7.48 9.81 -6.40
CA ARG A 13 -6.86 10.43 -7.59
C ARG A 13 -6.92 9.53 -8.81
N ARG A 14 -6.75 8.22 -8.60
CA ARG A 14 -6.79 7.21 -9.65
C ARG A 14 -8.19 6.70 -9.95
N ARG A 15 -9.23 7.40 -9.47
CA ARG A 15 -10.65 7.05 -9.68
C ARG A 15 -10.96 5.59 -9.35
N TRP A 16 -10.35 5.10 -8.26
CA TRP A 16 -10.50 3.73 -7.79
C TRP A 16 -10.01 2.66 -8.79
N GLN A 17 -9.13 3.01 -9.73
CA GLN A 17 -8.41 2.03 -10.56
C GLN A 17 -7.22 1.44 -9.78
N PRO A 18 -6.89 0.15 -9.97
CA PRO A 18 -5.67 -0.44 -9.43
C PRO A 18 -4.42 0.35 -9.82
N VAL A 19 -3.48 0.47 -8.87
CA VAL A 19 -2.22 1.19 -9.06
C VAL A 19 -1.08 0.27 -8.67
N GLU A 20 -0.04 0.27 -9.49
CA GLU A 20 1.22 -0.36 -9.17
C GLU A 20 2.34 0.68 -9.29
N VAL A 21 3.22 0.70 -8.30
CA VAL A 21 4.42 1.57 -8.30
C VAL A 21 5.61 0.73 -7.90
N ALA A 22 6.66 0.73 -8.71
CA ALA A 22 7.91 0.05 -8.41
C ALA A 22 9.07 1.04 -8.34
N ALA A 23 9.86 0.98 -7.27
CA ALA A 23 11.06 1.79 -7.08
C ALA A 23 11.94 1.21 -5.97
N ASP A 24 13.25 1.46 -6.05
CA ASP A 24 14.21 1.19 -4.99
C ASP A 24 14.17 -0.25 -4.44
N GLY A 25 13.95 -1.24 -5.33
CA GLY A 25 13.85 -2.66 -4.96
C GLY A 25 12.51 -3.07 -4.34
N TYR A 26 11.51 -2.20 -4.33
CA TYR A 26 10.17 -2.49 -3.85
C TYR A 26 9.12 -2.31 -4.94
N ARG A 27 8.01 -3.05 -4.82
CA ARG A 27 6.78 -2.83 -5.59
C ARG A 27 5.61 -2.70 -4.63
N LEU A 28 4.83 -1.63 -4.77
CA LEU A 28 3.59 -1.41 -4.05
C LEU A 28 2.42 -1.56 -5.01
N GLU A 29 1.54 -2.49 -4.69
CA GLU A 29 0.22 -2.62 -5.31
C GLU A 29 -0.82 -1.99 -4.41
N VAL A 30 -1.71 -1.18 -4.97
CA VAL A 30 -2.85 -0.58 -4.26
C VAL A 30 -4.11 -0.79 -5.08
N ARG A 31 -5.16 -1.31 -4.46
CA ARG A 31 -6.42 -1.70 -5.13
C ARG A 31 -7.63 -1.26 -4.29
N PRO A 32 -8.82 -1.10 -4.88
CA PRO A 32 -10.04 -0.92 -4.10
C PRO A 32 -10.31 -2.12 -3.21
N TYR A 33 -10.84 -1.89 -2.01
CA TYR A 33 -11.19 -2.94 -1.05
C TYR A 33 -12.70 -2.92 -0.75
N HIS A 34 -13.33 -4.10 -0.82
CA HIS A 34 -14.72 -4.37 -0.41
C HIS A 34 -15.83 -3.40 -0.88
N GLY A 35 -15.68 -2.77 -2.05
CA GLY A 35 -16.71 -1.89 -2.62
C GLY A 35 -16.96 -0.59 -1.82
N LYS A 36 -16.10 -0.28 -0.85
CA LYS A 36 -16.12 0.94 -0.04
C LYS A 36 -14.99 1.88 -0.44
N ILE A 37 -14.96 3.08 0.17
CA ILE A 37 -13.88 4.07 0.05
C ILE A 37 -12.67 3.59 0.88
N GLU A 38 -12.12 2.45 0.50
CA GLU A 38 -11.05 1.74 1.23
C GLU A 38 -10.02 1.20 0.24
N ALA A 39 -8.74 1.34 0.60
CA ALA A 39 -7.62 0.88 -0.20
C ALA A 39 -7.02 -0.39 0.42
N GLY A 40 -6.94 -1.45 -0.36
CA GLY A 40 -6.09 -2.61 -0.08
C GLY A 40 -4.69 -2.36 -0.63
N PHE A 41 -3.66 -2.86 0.04
CA PHE A 41 -2.29 -2.76 -0.43
C PHE A 41 -1.48 -4.02 -0.19
N VAL A 42 -0.49 -4.24 -1.06
CA VAL A 42 0.58 -5.23 -0.87
C VAL A 42 1.90 -4.57 -1.21
N LEU A 43 2.85 -4.66 -0.29
CA LEU A 43 4.24 -4.30 -0.52
C LEU A 43 5.05 -5.57 -0.78
N TRP A 44 5.77 -5.57 -1.89
CA TRP A 44 6.71 -6.59 -2.28
C TRP A 44 8.13 -6.04 -2.27
N ARG A 45 9.10 -6.90 -1.97
CA ARG A 45 10.53 -6.66 -2.20
C ARG A 45 11.00 -7.52 -3.37
N ALA A 46 11.69 -6.91 -4.33
CA ALA A 46 12.37 -7.63 -5.39
C ALA A 46 13.64 -8.29 -4.83
N GLY A 47 13.71 -9.62 -4.94
CA GLY A 47 14.91 -10.38 -4.65
C GLY A 47 15.95 -10.23 -5.76
N GLU A 48 17.19 -10.59 -5.45
CA GLU A 48 18.31 -10.60 -6.41
C GLU A 48 18.06 -11.56 -7.59
N ASP A 49 17.23 -12.57 -7.38
CA ASP A 49 16.76 -13.54 -8.38
C ASP A 49 15.58 -13.03 -9.24
N GLY A 50 15.18 -11.76 -9.05
CA GLY A 50 14.04 -11.14 -9.72
C GLY A 50 12.68 -11.56 -9.18
N ARG A 51 12.62 -12.41 -8.15
CA ARG A 51 11.34 -12.84 -7.55
C ARG A 51 10.83 -11.82 -6.55
N LEU A 52 9.51 -11.64 -6.51
CA LEU A 52 8.86 -10.77 -5.54
C LEU A 52 8.57 -11.53 -4.25
N GLN A 53 9.06 -11.01 -3.13
CA GLN A 53 8.79 -11.53 -1.79
C GLN A 53 7.79 -10.60 -1.08
N PRO A 54 6.70 -11.13 -0.51
CA PRO A 54 5.74 -10.31 0.22
C PRO A 54 6.39 -9.76 1.49
N VAL A 55 6.24 -8.45 1.71
CA VAL A 55 6.77 -7.76 2.89
C VAL A 55 5.66 -7.41 3.87
N ALA A 56 4.57 -6.83 3.35
CA ALA A 56 3.41 -6.46 4.16
C ALA A 56 2.19 -6.37 3.26
N SER A 57 1.03 -6.69 3.81
CA SER A 57 -0.25 -6.46 3.16
C SER A 57 -1.29 -6.04 4.19
N GLY A 58 -2.31 -5.33 3.73
CA GLY A 58 -3.39 -4.88 4.58
C GLY A 58 -4.38 -4.03 3.82
N HIS A 59 -5.28 -3.42 4.57
CA HIS A 59 -6.26 -2.50 4.00
C HIS A 59 -6.44 -1.28 4.89
N THR A 60 -7.11 -0.27 4.37
CA THR A 60 -7.49 0.90 5.14
C THR A 60 -8.93 0.79 5.59
N GLU A 61 -9.20 1.12 6.85
CA GLU A 61 -10.57 1.30 7.34
C GLU A 61 -10.58 2.44 8.36
N ASN A 62 -11.53 3.38 8.25
CA ASN A 62 -11.70 4.48 9.21
C ASN A 62 -10.42 5.28 9.51
N GLY A 63 -9.49 5.39 8.54
CA GLY A 63 -8.22 6.11 8.69
C GLY A 63 -7.09 5.31 9.36
N TYR A 64 -7.30 4.01 9.59
CA TYR A 64 -6.32 3.06 10.12
C TYR A 64 -5.84 2.10 9.04
N LEU A 65 -4.71 1.45 9.30
CA LEU A 65 -4.27 0.28 8.55
C LEU A 65 -4.68 -0.95 9.34
N LEU A 66 -5.27 -1.92 8.66
CA LEU A 66 -5.72 -3.17 9.25
C LEU A 66 -5.14 -4.36 8.49
N THR A 67 -4.97 -5.49 9.19
CA THR A 67 -4.69 -6.81 8.58
C THR A 67 -5.93 -7.31 7.83
N ALA A 68 -5.84 -8.41 7.09
CA ALA A 68 -7.01 -8.99 6.41
C ALA A 68 -8.14 -9.38 7.38
N GLU A 69 -7.78 -9.71 8.62
CA GLU A 69 -8.69 -10.12 9.70
C GLU A 69 -9.28 -8.91 10.47
N GLY A 70 -8.88 -7.68 10.14
CA GLY A 70 -9.41 -6.46 10.76
C GLY A 70 -8.66 -5.98 12.00
N PHE A 71 -7.51 -6.57 12.34
CA PHE A 71 -6.68 -6.08 13.45
C PHE A 71 -5.83 -4.89 13.02
N ARG A 72 -5.50 -4.00 13.95
CA ARG A 72 -4.63 -2.86 13.68
C ARG A 72 -3.27 -3.35 13.18
N LEU A 73 -2.87 -2.86 12.02
CA LEU A 73 -1.60 -3.20 11.38
C LEU A 73 -0.57 -2.13 11.72
N ASP A 74 0.32 -2.46 12.67
CA ASP A 74 1.49 -1.67 12.98
C ASP A 74 2.67 -2.12 12.11
N LEU A 75 3.04 -1.27 11.15
CA LEU A 75 4.14 -1.55 10.24
C LEU A 75 5.49 -1.18 10.89
N PRO A 76 6.54 -2.00 10.71
CA PRO A 76 7.90 -1.59 11.01
C PRO A 76 8.24 -0.27 10.30
N ALA A 77 9.06 0.57 10.95
CA ALA A 77 9.38 1.91 10.44
C ALA A 77 9.96 1.90 9.01
N GLU A 78 10.79 0.89 8.70
CA GLU A 78 11.34 0.70 7.35
C GLU A 78 10.25 0.43 6.31
N THR A 79 9.34 -0.50 6.60
CA THR A 79 8.21 -0.86 5.74
C THR A 79 7.31 0.35 5.48
N ALA A 80 6.99 1.11 6.52
CA ALA A 80 6.19 2.33 6.38
C ALA A 80 6.89 3.37 5.47
N ARG A 81 8.20 3.60 5.67
CA ARG A 81 9.00 4.52 4.84
C ARG A 81 9.10 4.06 3.38
N ALA A 82 9.19 2.75 3.12
CA ALA A 82 9.19 2.21 1.77
C ALA A 82 7.87 2.53 1.04
N ILE A 83 6.74 2.29 1.70
CA ILE A 83 5.41 2.63 1.16
C ILE A 83 5.30 4.15 0.93
N GLU A 84 5.71 4.98 1.89
CA GLU A 84 5.65 6.44 1.74
C GLU A 84 6.45 6.94 0.52
N ARG A 85 7.65 6.40 0.29
CA ARG A 85 8.48 6.74 -0.89
C ARG A 85 7.82 6.31 -2.19
N LEU A 86 7.24 5.12 -2.24
CA LEU A 86 6.50 4.64 -3.41
C LEU A 86 5.28 5.52 -3.69
N LEU A 87 4.53 5.92 -2.66
CA LEU A 87 3.38 6.81 -2.79
C LEU A 87 3.75 8.20 -3.34
N GLN A 88 4.96 8.70 -3.05
CA GLN A 88 5.47 9.96 -3.61
C GLN A 88 5.80 9.84 -5.10
N ARG A 89 6.18 8.64 -5.56
CA ARG A 89 6.48 8.34 -6.97
C ARG A 89 5.26 7.85 -7.76
N ALA A 90 4.14 7.62 -7.09
CA ALA A 90 2.91 7.20 -7.74
C ALA A 90 2.48 8.22 -8.80
N PRO A 91 1.97 7.75 -9.96
CA PRO A 91 1.52 8.64 -11.02
C PRO A 91 0.45 9.61 -10.50
N ARG A 92 0.56 10.86 -10.91
CA ARG A 92 -0.36 11.93 -10.50
C ARG A 92 -1.78 11.69 -10.99
#